data_AF-A0A968PYN3-F1
#
_entry.id   AF-A0A968PYN3-F1
#
_cell.length_a   1.000
_cell.length_b   1.000
_cell.length_c   1.000
_cell.angle_alpha   90.00
_cell.angle_beta   90.00
_cell.angle_gamma   90.00
#
_symmetry.space_group_name_H-M   'P 1'
#
loop_
_entity.id
_entity.type
_entity.pdbx_description
1 polymer ?
#
loop_
_entity_poly.entity_id
_entity_poly.type
_entity_poly.pdbx_seq_one_letter_code
_entity_poly.pdbx_strand_id
1 'polypeptide(L)'
;MTLDWLLIAIVTALAGTLNLLVAFQELEKTREELLFLEPLKSPGFWLWVMVQMSFPALAFLLWVTDFFTAIPVVDVMLFVKAVGAGFGFAAFLNARTEVGFISLNLKSIYTRLLELGYKSIIAQEVLRTNRFLRELEEELYQDNIDLIQGLKNLRGYFSIYASALPTQIEEREEYQKYVEVIDQVLEKPKSEQVEVVKSLFKQVKQRHLLDALQQFKRHSEFDRFDQFLEDNLPKRLRGAIANPKKLPPKR
;
A
#
# COMPACT_ATOMS: atom_id res chain seq x y z
N MET A 1 -22.49 -33.72 -11.52
CA MET A 1 -22.02 -33.14 -10.24
C MET A 1 -23.17 -33.27 -9.25
N THR A 2 -23.01 -34.02 -8.16
CA THR A 2 -24.08 -34.19 -7.15
C THR A 2 -24.22 -32.91 -6.33
N LEU A 3 -25.40 -32.67 -5.73
CA LEU A 3 -25.68 -31.51 -4.88
C LEU A 3 -24.62 -31.35 -3.76
N ASP A 4 -24.11 -32.45 -3.23
CA ASP A 4 -23.11 -32.47 -2.17
C ASP A 4 -21.77 -31.88 -2.61
N TRP A 5 -21.29 -32.22 -3.81
CA TRP A 5 -20.04 -31.65 -4.34
C TRP A 5 -20.15 -30.15 -4.63
N LEU A 6 -21.34 -29.68 -4.99
CA LEU A 6 -21.59 -28.24 -5.15
C LEU A 6 -21.51 -27.53 -3.80
N LEU A 7 -22.14 -28.07 -2.75
CA LEU A 7 -22.10 -27.52 -1.40
C LEU A 7 -20.68 -27.54 -0.83
N ILE A 8 -19.93 -28.63 -1.02
CA ILE A 8 -18.52 -28.72 -0.63
C ILE A 8 -17.69 -27.66 -1.35
N ALA A 9 -17.89 -27.46 -2.66
CA ALA A 9 -17.21 -26.42 -3.41
C ALA A 9 -17.52 -25.01 -2.89
N ILE A 10 -18.78 -24.73 -2.53
CA ILE A 10 -19.19 -23.44 -1.94
C ILE A 10 -18.51 -23.21 -0.59
N VAL A 11 -18.53 -24.21 0.31
CA VAL A 11 -17.89 -24.11 1.63
C VAL A 11 -16.37 -23.94 1.51
N THR A 12 -15.78 -24.59 0.51
CA THR A 12 -14.36 -24.47 0.20
C THR A 12 -14.01 -23.06 -0.31
N ALA A 13 -14.83 -22.52 -1.22
CA ALA A 13 -14.66 -21.15 -1.71
C ALA A 13 -14.82 -20.10 -0.61
N LEU A 14 -15.64 -20.37 0.41
CA LEU A 14 -15.79 -19.51 1.59
C LEU A 14 -14.44 -19.35 2.34
N ALA A 15 -13.70 -20.44 2.56
CA ALA A 15 -12.38 -20.39 3.21
C ALA A 15 -11.40 -19.47 2.43
N GLY A 16 -11.35 -19.63 1.11
CA GLY A 16 -10.53 -18.77 0.23
C GLY A 16 -10.96 -17.30 0.25
N THR A 17 -12.27 -17.04 0.27
CA THR A 17 -12.83 -15.68 0.30
C THR A 17 -12.50 -14.97 1.61
N LEU A 18 -12.61 -15.66 2.74
CA LEU A 18 -12.27 -15.09 4.04
C LEU A 18 -10.78 -14.79 4.18
N ASN A 19 -9.91 -15.67 3.68
CA ASN A 19 -8.47 -15.40 3.61
C ASN A 19 -8.17 -14.17 2.73
N LEU A 20 -8.85 -14.04 1.58
CA LEU A 20 -8.72 -12.86 0.72
C LEU A 20 -9.08 -11.56 1.46
N LEU A 21 -10.14 -11.56 2.28
CA LEU A 21 -10.52 -10.37 3.08
C LEU A 21 -9.43 -9.97 4.06
N VAL A 22 -8.83 -10.93 4.78
CA VAL A 22 -7.72 -10.68 5.70
C VAL A 22 -6.51 -10.13 4.95
N ALA A 23 -6.16 -10.76 3.83
CA ALA A 23 -5.03 -10.33 3.00
C ALA A 23 -5.26 -8.94 2.40
N PHE A 24 -6.51 -8.57 2.10
CA PHE A 24 -6.84 -7.26 1.55
C PHE A 24 -6.65 -6.15 2.58
N GLN A 25 -6.95 -6.39 3.86
CA GLN A 25 -6.65 -5.44 4.94
C GLN A 25 -5.14 -5.19 5.06
N GLU A 26 -4.32 -6.22 4.85
CA GLU A 26 -2.87 -6.10 4.83
C GLU A 26 -2.38 -5.29 3.62
N LEU A 27 -2.93 -5.57 2.43
CA LEU A 27 -2.63 -4.83 1.21
C LEU A 27 -3.06 -3.36 1.28
N GLU A 28 -4.18 -3.05 1.94
CA GLU A 28 -4.63 -1.66 2.16
C GLU A 28 -3.64 -0.87 3.01
N LYS A 29 -3.03 -1.47 4.02
CA LYS A 29 -1.97 -0.81 4.80
C LYS A 29 -0.77 -0.47 3.92
N THR A 30 -0.30 -1.41 3.10
CA THR A 30 0.80 -1.16 2.15
C THR A 30 0.41 -0.14 1.07
N ARG A 31 -0.88 -0.04 0.71
CA ARG A 31 -1.38 0.97 -0.23
C ARG A 31 -1.24 2.39 0.30
N GLU A 32 -1.33 2.60 1.61
CA GLU A 32 -1.13 3.94 2.20
C GLU A 32 0.28 4.49 1.95
N GLU A 33 1.24 3.60 1.67
CA GLU A 33 2.65 3.89 1.46
C GLU A 33 3.03 4.03 -0.04
N LEU A 34 2.09 3.87 -0.99
CA LEU A 34 2.34 3.89 -2.44
C LEU A 34 1.39 4.83 -3.24
N LEU A 35 1.92 5.93 -3.77
CA LEU A 35 1.19 7.10 -4.32
C LEU A 35 0.32 6.74 -5.53
N PHE A 36 0.87 5.98 -6.47
CA PHE A 36 0.18 5.64 -7.72
C PHE A 36 -0.60 4.32 -7.62
N LEU A 37 -0.61 3.67 -6.43
CA LEU A 37 -1.03 2.28 -6.32
C LEU A 37 -2.52 2.14 -6.61
N GLU A 38 -2.79 1.55 -7.76
CA GLU A 38 -4.11 1.17 -8.24
C GLU A 38 -4.14 -0.35 -8.40
N PRO A 39 -4.25 -1.09 -7.28
CA PRO A 39 -3.98 -2.53 -7.26
C PRO A 39 -4.89 -3.25 -8.26
N LEU A 40 -6.18 -2.89 -8.33
CA LEU A 40 -7.17 -3.47 -9.26
C LEU A 40 -6.77 -3.40 -10.75
N LYS A 41 -5.92 -2.45 -11.15
CA LYS A 41 -5.47 -2.30 -12.53
C LYS A 41 -4.19 -3.09 -12.84
N SER A 42 -3.50 -3.59 -11.83
CA SER A 42 -2.30 -4.41 -12.00
C SER A 42 -2.68 -5.86 -12.30
N PRO A 43 -2.14 -6.47 -13.37
CA PRO A 43 -2.26 -7.92 -13.58
C PRO A 43 -1.76 -8.74 -12.39
N GLY A 44 -0.74 -8.22 -11.67
CA GLY A 44 -0.19 -8.83 -10.46
C GLY A 44 -1.19 -8.90 -9.30
N PHE A 45 -2.12 -7.97 -9.22
CA PHE A 45 -3.21 -8.01 -8.22
C PHE A 45 -4.17 -9.17 -8.48
N TRP A 46 -4.53 -9.41 -9.74
CA TRP A 46 -5.42 -10.53 -10.07
C TRP A 46 -4.75 -11.88 -9.83
N LEU A 47 -3.44 -11.99 -10.11
CA LEU A 47 -2.66 -13.15 -9.69
C LEU A 47 -2.67 -13.31 -8.17
N TRP A 48 -2.45 -12.23 -7.43
CA TRP A 48 -2.49 -12.23 -5.96
C TRP A 48 -3.86 -12.65 -5.44
N VAL A 49 -4.97 -12.11 -5.95
CA VAL A 49 -6.34 -12.50 -5.60
C VAL A 49 -6.55 -14.00 -5.85
N MET A 50 -6.15 -14.48 -7.03
CA MET A 50 -6.26 -15.90 -7.38
C MET A 50 -5.51 -16.79 -6.41
N VAL A 51 -4.28 -16.42 -6.02
CA VAL A 51 -3.49 -17.18 -5.03
C VAL A 51 -4.15 -17.15 -3.65
N GLN A 52 -4.58 -15.97 -3.18
CA GLN A 52 -5.23 -15.78 -1.88
C GLN A 52 -6.57 -16.51 -1.78
N MET A 53 -7.28 -16.74 -2.88
CA MET A 53 -8.51 -17.52 -2.88
C MET A 53 -8.25 -19.01 -3.06
N SER A 54 -7.46 -19.39 -4.08
CA SER A 54 -7.33 -20.79 -4.48
C SER A 54 -6.51 -21.63 -3.51
N PHE A 55 -5.44 -21.10 -2.92
CA PHE A 55 -4.60 -21.88 -2.00
C PHE A 55 -5.34 -22.31 -0.72
N PRO A 56 -5.98 -21.39 0.03
CA PRO A 56 -6.74 -21.78 1.23
C PRO A 56 -7.93 -22.67 0.88
N ALA A 57 -8.62 -22.39 -0.23
CA ALA A 57 -9.70 -23.23 -0.73
C ALA A 57 -9.20 -24.67 -0.99
N LEU A 58 -8.16 -24.85 -1.81
CA LEU A 58 -7.63 -26.17 -2.12
C LEU A 58 -7.07 -26.88 -0.88
N ALA A 59 -6.35 -26.17 0.00
CA ALA A 59 -5.84 -26.74 1.24
C ALA A 59 -6.98 -27.22 2.16
N PHE A 60 -8.04 -26.41 2.29
CA PHE A 60 -9.22 -26.79 3.05
C PHE A 60 -9.95 -27.99 2.43
N LEU A 61 -10.13 -28.00 1.10
CA LEU A 61 -10.75 -29.10 0.37
C LEU A 61 -10.00 -30.41 0.61
N LEU A 62 -8.68 -30.40 0.44
CA LEU A 62 -7.83 -31.57 0.66
C LEU A 62 -7.92 -32.06 2.11
N TRP A 63 -7.98 -31.14 3.07
CA TRP A 63 -8.11 -31.48 4.48
C TRP A 63 -9.46 -32.13 4.81
N VAL A 64 -10.58 -31.57 4.34
CA VAL A 64 -11.92 -32.08 4.70
C VAL A 64 -12.35 -33.31 3.92
N THR A 65 -11.73 -33.55 2.75
CA THR A 65 -11.99 -34.75 1.93
C THR A 65 -10.97 -35.86 2.15
N ASP A 66 -10.01 -35.66 3.05
CA ASP A 66 -8.86 -36.56 3.25
C ASP A 66 -8.22 -36.94 1.90
N PHE A 67 -7.79 -35.93 1.13
CA PHE A 67 -7.26 -36.08 -0.23
C PHE A 67 -8.22 -36.78 -1.21
N PHE A 68 -9.49 -36.37 -1.21
CA PHE A 68 -10.55 -36.93 -2.06
C PHE A 68 -10.88 -38.41 -1.80
N THR A 69 -10.41 -38.98 -0.69
CA THR A 69 -10.74 -40.36 -0.30
C THR A 69 -12.09 -40.44 0.41
N ALA A 70 -12.58 -39.33 0.97
CA ALA A 70 -13.84 -39.23 1.69
C ALA A 70 -14.71 -38.06 1.21
N ILE A 71 -16.04 -38.26 1.26
CA ILE A 71 -17.02 -37.17 1.07
C ILE A 71 -17.41 -36.68 2.47
N PRO A 72 -17.08 -35.43 2.83
CA PRO A 72 -17.45 -34.87 4.12
C PRO A 72 -18.97 -34.68 4.21
N VAL A 73 -19.51 -34.86 5.42
CA VAL A 73 -20.89 -34.51 5.72
C VAL A 73 -21.04 -32.99 5.69
N VAL A 74 -22.01 -32.50 4.93
CA VAL A 74 -22.32 -31.07 4.86
C VAL A 74 -23.20 -30.69 6.06
N ASP A 75 -22.54 -30.27 7.13
CA ASP A 75 -23.17 -29.80 8.37
C ASP A 75 -22.65 -28.42 8.78
N VAL A 76 -23.24 -27.83 9.82
CA VAL A 76 -22.81 -26.53 10.36
C VAL A 76 -21.34 -26.55 10.79
N MET A 77 -20.83 -27.70 11.25
CA MET A 77 -19.45 -27.85 11.68
C MET A 77 -18.47 -27.66 10.50
N LEU A 78 -18.81 -28.14 9.31
CA LEU A 78 -18.01 -27.93 8.11
C LEU A 78 -17.87 -26.44 7.77
N PHE A 79 -18.94 -25.65 7.91
CA PHE A 79 -18.90 -24.19 7.73
C PHE A 79 -18.01 -23.51 8.78
N VAL A 80 -18.13 -23.90 10.05
CA VAL A 80 -17.28 -23.36 11.13
C VAL A 80 -15.80 -23.67 10.86
N LYS A 81 -15.48 -24.89 10.42
CA LYS A 81 -14.13 -25.27 10.00
C LYS A 81 -13.63 -24.42 8.83
N ALA A 82 -14.48 -24.13 7.84
CA ALA A 82 -14.11 -23.29 6.70
C ALA A 82 -13.82 -21.84 7.12
N VAL A 83 -14.62 -21.29 8.03
CA VAL A 83 -14.39 -19.97 8.61
C VAL A 83 -13.05 -19.93 9.36
N GLY A 84 -12.80 -20.91 10.22
CA GLY A 84 -11.54 -21.02 10.95
C GLY A 84 -10.33 -21.19 10.01
N ALA A 85 -10.47 -22.01 8.98
CA ALA A 85 -9.44 -22.21 7.96
C ALA A 85 -9.15 -20.93 7.18
N GLY A 86 -10.18 -20.14 6.81
CA GLY A 86 -10.01 -18.88 6.09
C GLY A 86 -9.28 -17.82 6.91
N PHE A 87 -9.73 -17.54 8.14
CA PHE A 87 -9.07 -16.55 9.01
C PHE A 87 -7.71 -17.03 9.56
N GLY A 88 -7.57 -18.34 9.79
CA GLY A 88 -6.39 -18.95 10.37
C GLY A 88 -5.34 -19.40 9.36
N PHE A 89 -5.57 -19.25 8.05
CA PHE A 89 -4.70 -19.82 7.02
C PHE A 89 -3.25 -19.32 7.11
N ALA A 90 -3.06 -18.01 7.31
CA ALA A 90 -1.74 -17.42 7.48
C ALA A 90 -1.01 -17.95 8.72
N ALA A 91 -1.73 -18.21 9.82
CA ALA A 91 -1.17 -18.80 11.03
C ALA A 91 -0.81 -20.28 10.80
N PHE A 92 -1.68 -21.04 10.10
CA PHE A 92 -1.45 -22.44 9.75
C PHE A 92 -0.21 -22.62 8.86
N LEU A 93 -0.03 -21.77 7.85
CA LEU A 93 1.18 -21.78 7.01
C LEU A 93 2.45 -21.38 7.76
N ASN A 94 2.32 -20.61 8.85
CA ASN A 94 3.46 -20.15 9.64
C ASN A 94 3.82 -21.05 10.81
N ALA A 95 2.88 -21.86 11.30
CA ALA A 95 3.18 -22.94 12.23
C ALA A 95 4.17 -23.90 11.57
N ARG A 96 5.27 -24.23 12.27
CA ARG A 96 6.18 -25.31 11.89
C ARG A 96 5.39 -26.62 11.95
N THR A 97 4.72 -26.96 10.88
CA THR A 97 3.97 -28.19 10.77
C THR A 97 4.97 -29.29 10.40
N GLU A 98 5.60 -29.88 11.41
CA GLU A 98 6.17 -31.24 11.36
C GLU A 98 5.04 -32.29 11.28
N VAL A 99 3.98 -32.01 10.53
CA VAL A 99 2.87 -32.93 10.30
C VAL A 99 3.22 -33.66 9.01
N GLY A 100 3.87 -34.81 9.17
CA GLY A 100 4.45 -35.59 8.10
C GLY A 100 3.43 -36.22 7.15
N PHE A 101 2.79 -35.43 6.28
CA PHE A 101 1.98 -35.98 5.18
C PHE A 101 2.07 -35.23 3.84
N ILE A 102 2.80 -34.12 3.73
CA ILE A 102 3.16 -33.53 2.43
C ILE A 102 4.57 -32.92 2.50
N SER A 103 5.55 -33.57 1.86
CA SER A 103 6.91 -33.02 1.67
C SER A 103 6.99 -31.91 0.61
N LEU A 104 5.86 -31.56 -0.04
CA LEU A 104 5.78 -30.36 -0.86
C LEU A 104 5.83 -29.15 0.06
N ASN A 105 6.82 -28.29 -0.17
CA ASN A 105 7.02 -27.04 0.54
C ASN A 105 5.92 -26.03 0.12
N LEU A 106 4.66 -26.33 0.48
CA LEU A 106 3.45 -25.61 0.08
C LEU A 106 3.54 -24.15 0.51
N LYS A 107 4.12 -23.92 1.69
CA LYS A 107 4.51 -22.60 2.19
C LYS A 107 5.44 -21.88 1.20
N SER A 108 6.53 -22.52 0.76
CA SER A 108 7.47 -21.90 -0.18
C SER A 108 6.81 -21.57 -1.53
N ILE A 109 5.97 -22.46 -2.07
CA ILE A 109 5.24 -22.20 -3.32
C ILE A 109 4.28 -21.02 -3.14
N TYR A 110 3.49 -21.03 -2.07
CA TYR A 110 2.56 -19.96 -1.74
C TYR A 110 3.27 -18.61 -1.56
N THR A 111 4.34 -18.56 -0.76
CA THR A 111 5.13 -17.34 -0.54
C THR A 111 5.75 -16.84 -1.84
N ARG A 112 6.30 -17.71 -2.70
CA ARG A 112 6.86 -17.29 -4.00
C ARG A 112 5.81 -16.69 -4.92
N LEU A 113 4.62 -17.28 -4.98
CA LEU A 113 3.52 -16.77 -5.81
C LEU A 113 3.00 -15.42 -5.27
N LEU A 114 2.89 -15.29 -3.94
CA LEU A 114 2.57 -14.00 -3.32
C LEU A 114 3.65 -12.95 -3.60
N GLU A 115 4.93 -13.29 -3.47
CA GLU A 115 6.04 -12.40 -3.80
C GLU A 115 5.99 -11.95 -5.25
N LEU A 116 5.67 -12.84 -6.20
CA LEU A 116 5.52 -12.49 -7.61
C LEU A 116 4.36 -11.51 -7.81
N GLY A 117 3.21 -11.76 -7.16
CA GLY A 117 2.08 -10.84 -7.14
C GLY A 117 2.47 -9.47 -6.60
N TYR A 118 3.05 -9.42 -5.40
CA TYR A 118 3.51 -8.18 -4.77
C TYR A 118 4.59 -7.45 -5.58
N LYS A 119 5.61 -8.14 -6.08
CA LYS A 119 6.65 -7.55 -6.93
C LYS A 119 6.03 -6.97 -8.21
N SER A 120 5.07 -7.65 -8.83
CA SER A 120 4.39 -7.11 -10.00
C SER A 120 3.48 -5.92 -9.68
N ILE A 121 2.86 -5.91 -8.50
CA ILE A 121 2.05 -4.79 -8.01
C ILE A 121 2.96 -3.57 -7.77
N ILE A 122 4.12 -3.76 -7.13
CA ILE A 122 5.02 -2.69 -6.71
C ILE A 122 5.93 -2.19 -7.86
N ALA A 123 6.36 -3.06 -8.78
CA ALA A 123 7.32 -2.68 -9.83
C ALA A 123 6.80 -1.55 -10.74
N GLN A 124 5.50 -1.55 -11.07
CA GLN A 124 4.89 -0.49 -11.87
C GLN A 124 4.81 0.83 -11.09
N GLU A 125 4.65 0.74 -9.77
CA GLU A 125 4.58 1.89 -8.87
C GLU A 125 5.93 2.54 -8.68
N VAL A 126 6.97 1.76 -8.41
CA VAL A 126 8.35 2.26 -8.25
C VAL A 126 8.80 3.03 -9.49
N LEU A 127 8.49 2.52 -10.69
CA LEU A 127 8.85 3.22 -11.93
C LEU A 127 8.09 4.55 -12.10
N ARG A 128 6.81 4.60 -11.75
CA ARG A 128 5.99 5.83 -11.82
C ARG A 128 6.42 6.85 -10.77
N THR A 129 6.64 6.40 -9.54
CA THR A 129 7.16 7.24 -8.46
C THR A 129 8.53 7.79 -8.79
N ASN A 130 9.46 6.97 -9.31
CA ASN A 130 10.79 7.44 -9.70
C ASN A 130 10.73 8.46 -10.84
N ARG A 131 9.87 8.24 -11.84
CA ARG A 131 9.67 9.21 -12.93
C ARG A 131 9.14 10.54 -12.39
N PHE A 132 8.10 10.48 -11.57
CA PHE A 132 7.48 11.64 -10.95
C PHE A 132 8.48 12.43 -10.08
N LEU A 133 9.26 11.74 -9.25
CA LEU A 133 10.26 12.39 -8.40
C LEU A 133 11.37 13.05 -9.23
N ARG A 134 11.76 12.45 -10.36
CA ARG A 134 12.75 13.02 -11.27
C ARG A 134 12.24 14.27 -11.98
N GLU A 135 10.99 14.23 -12.44
CA GLU A 135 10.37 15.40 -13.09
C GLU A 135 10.12 16.53 -12.08
N LEU A 136 9.70 16.19 -10.85
CA LEU A 136 9.61 17.16 -9.75
C LEU A 136 10.97 17.77 -9.42
N GLU A 137 12.04 16.99 -9.44
CA GLU A 137 13.40 17.48 -9.28
C GLU A 137 13.77 18.50 -10.36
N GLU A 138 13.50 18.19 -11.63
CA GLU A 138 13.74 19.10 -12.76
C GLU A 138 12.96 20.42 -12.60
N GLU A 139 11.75 20.36 -12.06
CA GLU A 139 10.97 21.56 -11.76
C GLU A 139 11.57 22.37 -10.61
N LEU A 140 11.93 21.75 -9.49
CA LEU A 140 12.49 22.44 -8.31
C LEU A 140 13.79 23.22 -8.62
N TYR A 141 14.56 22.80 -9.63
CA TYR A 141 15.76 23.51 -10.09
C TYR A 141 15.48 24.72 -11.00
N GLN A 142 14.24 24.98 -11.42
CA GLN A 142 13.94 26.16 -12.24
C GLN A 142 14.18 27.46 -11.48
N ASP A 143 14.90 28.41 -12.08
CA ASP A 143 15.40 29.63 -11.42
C ASP A 143 14.30 30.46 -10.73
N ASN A 144 13.07 30.44 -11.25
CA ASN A 144 11.96 31.28 -10.79
C ASN A 144 11.15 30.72 -9.61
N ILE A 145 11.49 29.54 -9.08
CA ILE A 145 10.76 28.94 -7.95
C ILE A 145 11.28 29.48 -6.60
N ASP A 146 10.38 30.06 -5.81
CA ASP A 146 10.59 30.37 -4.39
C ASP A 146 10.18 29.16 -3.52
N LEU A 147 11.16 28.53 -2.88
CA LEU A 147 10.98 27.35 -2.03
C LEU A 147 10.62 27.70 -0.58
N ILE A 148 10.75 28.97 -0.17
CA ILE A 148 10.65 29.38 1.24
C ILE A 148 9.27 29.08 1.81
N GLN A 149 8.20 29.38 1.05
CA GLN A 149 6.84 29.14 1.52
C GLN A 149 6.52 27.64 1.63
N GLY A 150 6.98 26.83 0.69
CA GLY A 150 6.81 25.38 0.72
C GLY A 150 7.58 24.74 1.87
N LEU A 151 8.82 25.17 2.13
CA LEU A 151 9.61 24.75 3.28
C LEU A 151 8.93 25.12 4.62
N LYS A 152 8.41 26.34 4.76
CA LYS A 152 7.65 26.75 5.97
C LYS A 152 6.42 25.87 6.20
N ASN A 153 5.74 25.45 5.14
CA ASN A 153 4.59 24.59 5.26
C ASN A 153 4.97 23.13 5.56
N LEU A 154 6.05 22.59 4.97
CA LEU A 154 6.64 21.30 5.36
C LEU A 154 7.05 21.29 6.83
N ARG A 155 7.63 22.39 7.32
CA ARG A 155 7.97 22.57 8.73
C ARG A 155 6.73 22.46 9.61
N GLY A 156 5.65 23.15 9.23
CA GLY A 156 4.36 23.05 9.91
C GLY A 156 3.81 21.63 9.91
N TYR A 157 3.90 20.92 8.77
CA TYR A 157 3.51 19.52 8.65
C TYR A 157 4.25 18.63 9.67
N PHE A 158 5.58 18.63 9.66
CA PHE A 158 6.36 17.79 10.55
C PHE A 158 6.22 18.18 12.03
N SER A 159 6.06 19.48 12.32
CA SER A 159 5.80 19.97 13.68
C SER A 159 4.49 19.44 14.25
N ILE A 160 3.43 19.33 13.42
CA ILE A 160 2.16 18.72 13.84
C ILE A 160 2.39 17.25 14.25
N TYR A 161 3.11 16.46 13.46
CA TYR A 161 3.41 15.06 13.79
C TYR A 161 4.29 14.92 15.04
N ALA A 162 5.33 15.73 15.16
CA ALA A 162 6.20 15.75 16.33
C ALA A 162 5.42 16.12 17.61
N SER A 163 4.43 17.02 17.51
CA SER A 163 3.60 17.43 18.65
C SER A 163 2.48 16.43 19.01
N ALA A 164 1.97 15.70 18.02
CA ALA A 164 0.86 14.75 18.19
C ALA A 164 1.31 13.41 18.81
N LEU A 165 2.60 13.08 18.71
CA LEU A 165 3.16 11.84 19.24
C LEU A 165 3.65 12.00 20.70
N PRO A 166 3.41 11.00 21.57
CA PRO A 166 4.01 10.94 22.90
C PRO A 166 5.55 11.09 22.89
N THR A 167 6.11 11.71 23.93
CA THR A 167 7.54 12.08 24.01
C THR A 167 8.53 10.91 23.99
N GLN A 168 8.04 9.69 24.20
CA GLN A 168 8.87 8.47 24.31
C GLN A 168 8.91 7.65 23.01
N ILE A 169 8.33 8.17 21.92
CA ILE A 169 8.28 7.48 20.62
C ILE A 169 9.44 7.97 19.75
N GLU A 170 10.26 7.04 19.28
CA GLU A 170 11.41 7.29 18.39
C GLU A 170 11.02 8.08 17.13
N GLU A 171 9.84 7.79 16.56
CA GLU A 171 9.27 8.50 15.41
C GLU A 171 9.07 10.00 15.69
N ARG A 172 8.81 10.42 16.93
CA ARG A 172 8.71 11.84 17.30
C ARG A 172 10.05 12.55 17.17
N GLU A 173 11.13 11.93 17.66
CA GLU A 173 12.48 12.50 17.58
C GLU A 173 12.90 12.64 16.11
N GLU A 174 12.47 11.70 15.27
CA GLU A 174 12.69 11.75 13.83
C GLU A 174 11.99 12.95 13.17
N TYR A 175 10.69 13.16 13.46
CA TYR A 175 9.98 14.34 12.95
C TYR A 175 10.54 15.65 13.48
N GLN A 176 11.05 15.68 14.72
CA GLN A 176 11.71 16.85 15.29
C GLN A 176 13.01 17.20 14.54
N LYS A 177 13.81 16.19 14.18
CA LYS A 177 15.01 16.36 13.34
C LYS A 177 14.64 16.96 11.98
N TYR A 178 13.52 16.54 11.37
CA TYR A 178 13.07 17.12 10.10
C TYR A 178 12.71 18.61 10.23
N VAL A 179 12.08 19.03 11.33
CA VAL A 179 11.81 20.44 11.61
C VAL A 179 13.12 21.24 11.73
N GLU A 180 14.11 20.72 12.47
CA GLU A 180 15.41 21.36 12.65
C GLU A 180 16.19 21.48 11.32
N VAL A 181 16.17 20.44 10.49
CA VAL A 181 16.78 20.45 9.15
C VAL A 181 16.16 21.53 8.26
N ILE A 182 14.84 21.72 8.33
CA ILE A 182 14.17 22.78 7.57
C ILE A 182 14.58 24.16 8.10
N ASP A 183 14.61 24.35 9.42
CA ASP A 183 15.02 25.63 10.03
C ASP A 183 16.45 26.03 9.63
N GLN A 184 17.35 25.04 9.49
CA GLN A 184 18.73 25.27 9.04
C GLN A 184 18.83 25.59 7.54
N VAL A 185 17.96 25.06 6.70
CA VAL A 185 18.06 25.22 5.24
C VAL A 185 17.37 26.48 4.71
N LEU A 186 16.44 27.08 5.47
CA LEU A 186 15.71 28.29 5.06
C LEU A 186 16.62 29.47 4.72
N GLU A 187 17.82 29.53 5.31
CA GLU A 187 18.81 30.58 5.08
C GLU A 187 19.93 30.16 4.10
N LYS A 188 19.84 28.96 3.53
CA LYS A 188 20.87 28.39 2.64
C LYS A 188 20.61 28.69 1.17
N PRO A 189 21.63 28.54 0.29
CA PRO A 189 21.44 28.64 -1.15
C PRO A 189 20.38 27.67 -1.68
N LYS A 190 19.71 28.05 -2.77
CA LYS A 190 18.63 27.26 -3.38
C LYS A 190 19.03 25.82 -3.69
N SER A 191 20.25 25.58 -4.15
CA SER A 191 20.77 24.23 -4.41
C SER A 191 20.72 23.33 -3.17
N GLU A 192 21.08 23.84 -2.00
CA GLU A 192 20.98 23.12 -0.72
C GLU A 192 19.52 22.95 -0.28
N GLN A 193 18.68 23.96 -0.51
CA GLN A 193 17.24 23.87 -0.24
C GLN A 193 16.58 22.76 -1.06
N VAL A 194 16.91 22.63 -2.35
CA VAL A 194 16.38 21.57 -3.24
C VAL A 194 16.77 20.18 -2.74
N GLU A 195 18.03 19.97 -2.34
CA GLU A 195 18.47 18.68 -1.78
C GLU A 195 17.75 18.31 -0.49
N VAL A 196 17.52 19.30 0.38
CA VAL A 196 16.75 19.09 1.61
C VAL A 196 15.29 18.78 1.30
N VAL A 197 14.63 19.53 0.40
CA VAL A 197 13.26 19.25 -0.05
C VAL A 197 13.14 17.83 -0.61
N LYS A 198 14.10 17.38 -1.43
CA LYS A 198 14.15 16.00 -1.94
C LYS A 198 14.22 14.96 -0.83
N SER A 199 15.07 15.17 0.17
CA SER A 199 15.21 14.23 1.28
C SER A 199 13.94 14.18 2.14
N LEU A 200 13.33 15.33 2.39
CA LEU A 200 12.12 15.46 3.21
C LEU A 200 10.87 14.93 2.51
N PHE A 201 10.74 15.08 1.20
CA PHE A 201 9.60 14.52 0.48
C PHE A 201 9.54 12.99 0.53
N LYS A 202 10.68 12.32 0.71
CA LYS A 202 10.71 10.87 0.97
C LYS A 202 10.10 10.50 2.33
N GLN A 203 10.08 11.46 3.27
CA GLN A 203 9.58 11.30 4.63
C GLN A 203 8.15 11.82 4.82
N VAL A 204 7.64 12.60 3.87
CA VAL A 204 6.21 12.97 3.83
C VAL A 204 5.41 11.73 3.46
N LYS A 205 4.45 11.36 4.32
CA LYS A 205 3.49 10.28 4.03
C LYS A 205 2.89 10.52 2.67
N GLN A 206 2.97 9.54 1.76
CA GLN A 206 2.66 9.75 0.35
C GLN A 206 1.24 10.29 0.11
N ARG A 207 0.25 9.91 0.93
CA ARG A 207 -1.11 10.50 0.86
C ARG A 207 -1.17 12.03 1.05
N HIS A 208 -0.19 12.62 1.73
CA HIS A 208 -0.06 14.07 1.94
C HIS A 208 1.00 14.70 1.02
N LEU A 209 1.72 13.90 0.24
CA LEU A 209 2.75 14.40 -0.68
C LEU A 209 2.14 15.38 -1.68
N LEU A 210 0.93 15.13 -2.15
CA LEU A 210 0.23 16.01 -3.09
C LEU A 210 -0.10 17.38 -2.46
N ASP A 211 -0.58 17.41 -1.22
CA ASP A 211 -0.84 18.65 -0.49
C ASP A 211 0.46 19.40 -0.18
N ALA A 212 1.51 18.66 0.18
CA ALA A 212 2.84 19.22 0.41
C ALA A 212 3.42 19.82 -0.88
N LEU A 213 3.23 19.20 -2.04
CA LEU A 213 3.70 19.71 -3.33
C LEU A 213 2.95 20.94 -3.81
N GLN A 214 1.64 21.01 -3.58
CA GLN A 214 0.84 22.19 -3.89
C GLN A 214 1.31 23.44 -3.11
N GLN A 215 1.96 23.26 -1.97
CA GLN A 215 2.45 24.35 -1.11
C GLN A 215 3.72 25.01 -1.64
N PHE A 216 4.42 24.39 -2.60
CA PHE A 216 5.56 24.98 -3.32
C PHE A 216 5.10 25.82 -4.53
N LYS A 217 3.78 25.94 -4.79
CA LYS A 217 3.24 26.87 -5.78
C LYS A 217 3.20 28.29 -5.20
N ARG A 218 3.95 29.23 -5.80
CA ARG A 218 3.59 30.67 -5.88
C ARG A 218 4.54 31.45 -6.78
N HIS A 219 4.27 31.45 -8.08
CA HIS A 219 4.39 32.64 -8.93
C HIS A 219 3.39 32.53 -10.10
N SER A 220 2.84 33.64 -10.55
CA SER A 220 1.69 33.77 -11.47
C SER A 220 1.87 33.26 -12.91
N GLU A 221 2.94 32.54 -13.22
CA GLU A 221 3.24 32.01 -14.57
C GLU A 221 3.23 30.47 -14.62
N PHE A 222 2.59 29.83 -13.65
CA PHE A 222 2.69 28.39 -13.38
C PHE A 222 1.66 27.50 -14.08
N ASP A 223 1.25 27.83 -15.32
CA ASP A 223 0.46 26.89 -16.15
C ASP A 223 1.19 25.54 -16.30
N ARG A 224 2.53 25.55 -16.32
CA ARG A 224 3.36 24.35 -16.52
C ARG A 224 3.40 23.37 -15.35
N PHE A 225 3.38 23.85 -14.10
CA PHE A 225 3.44 22.96 -12.93
C PHE A 225 2.07 22.39 -12.59
N ASP A 226 1.01 23.18 -12.83
CA ASP A 226 -0.36 22.71 -12.72
C ASP A 226 -0.62 21.65 -13.81
N GLN A 227 -0.15 21.92 -15.02
CA GLN A 227 -0.13 20.96 -16.11
C GLN A 227 0.76 19.74 -15.82
N PHE A 228 1.93 19.91 -15.19
CA PHE A 228 2.78 18.80 -14.75
C PHE A 228 2.08 17.90 -13.74
N LEU A 229 1.45 18.48 -12.72
CA LEU A 229 0.66 17.74 -11.75
C LEU A 229 -0.53 17.07 -12.43
N GLU A 230 -1.21 17.73 -13.36
CA GLU A 230 -2.29 17.12 -14.15
C GLU A 230 -1.79 15.97 -15.03
N ASP A 231 -0.65 16.10 -15.69
CA ASP A 231 -0.12 15.13 -16.64
C ASP A 231 0.41 13.88 -15.91
N ASN A 232 1.07 14.08 -14.76
CA ASN A 232 1.80 13.02 -14.08
C ASN A 232 1.04 12.37 -12.93
N LEU A 233 -0.05 12.96 -12.40
CA LEU A 233 -0.82 12.35 -11.33
C LEU A 233 -1.94 11.42 -11.83
N PRO A 234 -2.30 10.37 -11.04
CA PRO A 234 -3.47 9.55 -11.30
C PRO A 234 -4.75 10.38 -11.36
N LYS A 235 -5.67 10.04 -12.26
CA LYS A 235 -6.96 10.74 -12.44
C LYS A 235 -7.76 10.93 -11.13
N ARG A 236 -7.67 9.96 -10.20
CA ARG A 236 -8.31 10.04 -8.87
C ARG A 236 -7.78 11.18 -7.99
N LEU A 237 -6.53 11.60 -8.19
CA LEU A 237 -5.87 12.68 -7.45
C LEU A 237 -6.02 14.04 -8.16
N ARG A 238 -6.23 14.06 -9.47
CA ARG A 238 -6.50 15.29 -10.25
C ARG A 238 -7.75 16.03 -9.77
N GLY A 239 -8.77 15.29 -9.34
CA GLY A 239 -10.02 15.88 -8.81
C GLY A 239 -9.84 16.68 -7.51
N ALA A 240 -8.81 16.35 -6.71
CA ALA A 240 -8.46 17.10 -5.50
C ALA A 240 -7.72 18.41 -5.83
N ILE A 241 -6.96 18.43 -6.94
CA ILE A 241 -6.25 19.62 -7.44
C ILE A 241 -7.25 20.64 -8.01
N ALA A 242 -8.21 20.18 -8.82
CA ALA A 242 -9.21 21.05 -9.44
C ALA A 242 -10.27 21.57 -8.45
N ASN A 243 -10.37 20.99 -7.25
CA ASN A 243 -11.37 21.40 -6.26
C ASN A 243 -10.95 20.99 -4.83
N PRO A 244 -10.18 21.82 -4.10
CA PRO A 244 -9.70 21.50 -2.75
C PRO A 244 -10.83 21.30 -1.71
N LYS A 245 -12.08 21.64 -2.05
CA LYS A 245 -13.28 21.42 -1.22
C LYS A 245 -13.89 20.01 -1.37
N LYS A 246 -13.38 19.15 -2.26
CA LYS A 246 -13.91 17.79 -2.52
C LYS A 246 -13.08 16.66 -1.93
N LEU A 247 -12.13 16.95 -1.04
CA LEU A 247 -11.53 15.89 -0.24
C LEU A 247 -12.61 15.29 0.68
N PRO A 248 -12.73 13.95 0.75
CA PRO A 248 -13.69 13.33 1.66
C PRO A 248 -13.43 13.82 3.09
N PRO A 249 -14.48 14.06 3.89
CA PRO A 249 -14.32 14.55 5.25
C PRO A 249 -13.43 13.57 6.02
N LYS A 250 -12.46 14.13 6.74
CA LYS A 250 -11.57 13.41 7.67
C LYS A 250 -12.43 12.49 8.54
N ARG A 251 -12.19 11.17 8.43
CA ARG A 251 -12.63 10.20 9.43
C ARG A 251 -11.51 10.01 10.44
#